data_AF-A0A250K0C7-F1
#
_entry.id   AF-A0A250K0C7-F1
#
_cell.length_a   1.000
_cell.length_b   1.000
_cell.length_c   1.000
_cell.angle_alpha   90.00
_cell.angle_beta   90.00
_cell.angle_gamma   90.00
#
_symmetry.space_group_name_H-M   'P 1'
#
loop_
_entity.id
_entity.type
_entity.pdbx_description
1 polymer ?
#
loop_
_entity_poly.entity_id
_entity_poly.type
_entity_poly.pdbx_seq_one_letter_code
_entity_poly.pdbx_strand_id
1 'polypeptide(L)'
;MRKLVWSGVVLCGLLAGCASRQDVGSAPVDPQSEETGAEAAAPTPEDARPVEAAPAEGEALFPVLPVQPLVVTANPEPKDAIILNSARVEGGILVLDVTHGGGCAEHTYSLAWDGALQPGADGTPVANLVLVHDGNRDRCKALLRAHPRFDLSAISQRFGAQSGKTSGTVNLALADQAPVRYDF
;
A
#
# COMPACT_ATOMS: atom_id res chain seq x y z
N MET A 1 -41.00 -18.75 -35.55
CA MET A 1 -41.83 -18.29 -34.41
C MET A 1 -40.99 -18.22 -33.15
N ARG A 2 -40.64 -17.01 -32.70
CA ARG A 2 -40.42 -16.63 -31.29
C ARG A 2 -40.33 -15.10 -31.27
N LYS A 3 -41.26 -14.48 -30.56
CA LYS A 3 -41.55 -13.05 -30.62
C LYS A 3 -40.58 -12.29 -29.70
N LEU A 4 -40.01 -11.22 -30.24
CA LEU A 4 -39.38 -10.13 -29.50
C LEU A 4 -40.48 -9.38 -28.73
N VAL A 5 -40.22 -9.04 -27.47
CA VAL A 5 -40.97 -8.01 -26.74
C VAL A 5 -39.95 -7.00 -26.22
N TRP A 6 -40.09 -5.77 -26.70
CA TRP A 6 -39.39 -4.57 -26.28
C TRP A 6 -40.48 -3.57 -25.88
N SER A 7 -40.40 -3.04 -24.66
CA SER A 7 -41.10 -1.83 -24.16
C SER A 7 -40.81 -1.76 -22.65
N GLY A 8 -40.40 -0.68 -22.03
CA GLY A 8 -40.31 0.72 -22.46
C GLY A 8 -40.62 1.62 -21.26
N VAL A 9 -40.23 2.88 -21.39
CA VAL A 9 -40.75 4.07 -20.68
C VAL A 9 -39.98 4.58 -19.46
N VAL A 10 -39.33 5.71 -19.75
CA VAL A 10 -38.86 6.82 -18.91
C VAL A 10 -40.05 7.63 -18.37
N LEU A 11 -40.01 8.12 -17.13
CA LEU A 11 -40.72 9.36 -16.79
C LEU A 11 -40.11 10.12 -15.58
N CYS A 12 -39.92 11.42 -15.81
CA CYS A 12 -39.77 12.59 -14.92
C CYS A 12 -40.34 12.43 -13.50
N GLY A 13 -39.79 13.01 -12.42
CA GLY A 13 -39.30 14.38 -12.21
C GLY A 13 -40.17 15.08 -11.14
N LEU A 14 -39.63 16.13 -10.47
CA LEU A 14 -40.28 17.11 -9.54
C LEU A 14 -40.42 16.63 -8.06
N LEU A 15 -40.20 17.39 -6.97
CA LEU A 15 -40.02 18.83 -6.66
C LEU A 15 -39.59 19.04 -5.17
N ALA A 16 -39.20 20.30 -4.86
CA ALA A 16 -39.17 21.00 -3.54
C ALA A 16 -38.03 20.63 -2.57
N GLY A 17 -37.19 21.55 -2.07
CA GLY A 17 -37.47 22.87 -1.47
C GLY A 17 -37.32 22.72 0.06
N CYS A 18 -36.32 23.32 0.71
CA CYS A 18 -36.46 24.56 1.49
C CYS A 18 -35.10 25.16 1.85
N ALA A 19 -35.13 26.49 2.00
CA ALA A 19 -34.01 27.38 2.22
C ALA A 19 -33.76 27.72 3.72
N SER A 20 -32.55 28.22 3.98
CA SER A 20 -32.16 29.28 4.94
C SER A 20 -32.32 29.10 6.45
N ARG A 21 -31.20 29.27 7.18
CA ARG A 21 -30.94 30.51 7.96
C ARG A 21 -29.51 30.57 8.53
N GLN A 22 -28.88 31.72 8.32
CA GLN A 22 -27.76 32.27 9.10
C GLN A 22 -28.35 33.26 10.12
N ASP A 23 -27.75 33.39 11.30
CA ASP A 23 -27.80 34.54 12.24
C ASP A 23 -27.41 34.03 13.65
N VAL A 24 -26.71 34.72 14.58
CA VAL A 24 -25.95 35.98 14.63
C VAL A 24 -25.15 35.96 15.95
N GLY A 25 -24.03 36.69 15.96
CA GLY A 25 -23.60 37.53 17.11
C GLY A 25 -22.82 36.84 18.23
N SER A 26 -21.91 37.49 18.95
CA SER A 26 -21.30 38.81 18.87
C SER A 26 -20.04 38.75 19.75
N ALA A 27 -18.99 39.48 19.37
CA ALA A 27 -17.88 39.79 20.28
C ALA A 27 -18.37 40.66 21.46
N PRO A 28 -17.56 40.74 22.53
CA PRO A 28 -17.08 42.07 22.88
C PRO A 28 -15.58 42.12 23.20
N VAL A 29 -15.08 43.35 23.11
CA VAL A 29 -13.71 43.88 23.16
C VAL A 29 -13.32 44.25 24.62
N ASP A 30 -12.07 43.94 24.98
CA ASP A 30 -11.03 44.60 25.83
C ASP A 30 -11.39 45.73 26.84
N PRO A 31 -10.59 46.00 27.93
CA PRO A 31 -9.13 46.31 27.81
C PRO A 31 -8.15 46.07 29.00
N GLN A 32 -6.86 46.06 28.59
CA GLN A 32 -5.60 46.61 29.16
C GLN A 32 -5.13 46.34 30.60
N SER A 33 -3.86 45.91 30.70
CA SER A 33 -2.84 46.51 31.58
C SER A 33 -1.45 46.32 30.97
N GLU A 34 -0.91 47.40 30.38
CA GLU A 34 0.53 47.63 30.16
C GLU A 34 1.24 47.76 31.53
N GLU A 35 2.53 47.47 31.69
CA GLU A 35 3.61 48.39 31.37
C GLU A 35 4.98 47.76 31.70
N THR A 36 5.96 48.03 30.84
CA THR A 36 7.40 48.25 31.13
C THR A 36 8.26 47.04 31.54
N GLY A 37 9.41 46.75 30.94
CA GLY A 37 10.33 47.56 30.15
C GLY A 37 11.70 47.56 30.82
N ALA A 38 12.66 46.77 30.32
CA ALA A 38 14.09 46.96 30.56
C ALA A 38 14.93 46.17 29.55
N GLU A 39 15.30 46.91 28.51
CA GLU A 39 16.42 46.78 27.58
C GLU A 39 17.72 46.21 28.18
N ALA A 40 18.38 45.27 27.49
CA ALA A 40 19.84 45.23 27.34
C ALA A 40 20.30 44.19 26.30
N ALA A 41 21.12 44.68 25.37
CA ALA A 41 22.13 43.97 24.59
C ALA A 41 21.67 43.02 23.46
N ALA A 42 21.73 43.55 22.24
CA ALA A 42 21.85 42.79 21.01
C ALA A 42 23.13 41.92 21.02
N PRO A 43 23.05 40.61 20.73
CA PRO A 43 24.23 39.84 20.39
C PRO A 43 24.61 40.07 18.92
N THR A 44 25.88 40.38 18.71
CA THR A 44 26.59 40.54 17.45
C THR A 44 26.53 39.27 16.57
N PRO A 45 26.57 39.39 15.23
CA PRO A 45 26.58 38.24 14.33
C PRO A 45 28.02 37.77 14.10
N GLU A 46 28.65 37.19 15.13
CA GLU A 46 29.98 36.59 15.00
C GLU A 46 30.04 35.26 15.75
N ASP A 47 29.19 34.32 15.34
CA ASP A 47 29.50 32.89 15.47
C ASP A 47 28.51 32.08 14.61
N ALA A 48 28.50 32.36 13.30
CA ALA A 48 27.94 31.43 12.32
C ALA A 48 28.90 30.23 12.21
N ARG A 49 28.87 29.35 13.22
CA ARG A 49 29.34 27.98 13.03
C ARG A 49 28.49 27.42 11.90
N PRO A 50 29.08 26.84 10.84
CA PRO A 50 28.30 26.00 9.95
C PRO A 50 27.65 24.96 10.85
N VAL A 51 26.32 24.98 10.93
CA VAL A 51 25.58 23.79 11.34
C VAL A 51 25.84 22.83 10.20
N GLU A 52 26.97 22.14 10.30
CA GLU A 52 27.29 20.97 9.52
C GLU A 52 26.05 20.11 9.60
N ALA A 53 25.36 20.00 8.46
CA ALA A 53 24.16 19.18 8.36
C ALA A 53 24.56 17.82 8.91
N ALA A 54 23.96 17.45 10.04
CA ALA A 54 24.08 16.11 10.57
C ALA A 54 23.82 15.17 9.39
N PRO A 55 24.71 14.18 9.12
CA PRO A 55 24.48 13.24 8.04
C PRO A 55 23.08 12.66 8.28
N ALA A 56 22.26 12.66 7.22
CA ALA A 56 20.94 12.06 7.25
C ALA A 56 21.04 10.73 7.99
N GLU A 57 20.43 10.68 9.17
CA GLU A 57 20.45 9.54 10.08
C GLU A 57 20.18 8.29 9.23
N GLY A 58 21.17 7.40 9.23
CA GLY A 58 21.40 6.44 8.16
C GLY A 58 20.14 5.69 7.75
N GLU A 59 20.02 5.43 6.44
CA GLU A 59 19.19 4.35 5.93
C GLU A 59 19.41 3.14 6.85
N ALA A 60 18.41 2.84 7.68
CA ALA A 60 18.44 1.66 8.51
C ALA A 60 18.67 0.50 7.56
N LEU A 61 19.85 -0.12 7.65
CA LEU A 61 20.25 -1.24 6.81
C LEU A 61 19.40 -2.45 7.22
N PHE A 62 18.15 -2.47 6.79
CA PHE A 62 17.31 -3.66 6.88
C PHE A 62 18.04 -4.77 6.11
N PRO A 63 18.15 -5.98 6.68
CA PRO A 63 18.76 -7.09 5.96
C PRO A 63 17.99 -7.32 4.67
N VAL A 64 18.70 -7.33 3.54
CA VAL A 64 18.12 -7.67 2.24
C VAL A 64 17.82 -9.16 2.26
N LEU A 65 16.53 -9.51 2.30
CA LEU A 65 16.09 -10.90 2.23
C LEU A 65 16.43 -11.51 0.86
N PRO A 66 16.75 -12.81 0.79
CA PRO A 66 16.99 -13.49 -0.47
C PRO A 66 15.73 -13.49 -1.33
N VAL A 67 15.92 -13.54 -2.65
CA VAL A 67 14.80 -13.73 -3.59
C VAL A 67 14.31 -15.17 -3.49
N GLN A 68 13.00 -15.33 -3.31
CA GLN A 68 12.34 -16.62 -3.17
C GLN A 68 11.43 -16.89 -4.38
N PRO A 69 11.22 -18.15 -4.79
CA PRO A 69 10.22 -18.46 -5.82
C PRO A 69 8.79 -18.30 -5.26
N LEU A 70 7.80 -18.19 -6.17
CA LEU A 70 6.40 -18.40 -5.78
C LEU A 70 6.14 -19.85 -5.37
N VAL A 71 5.25 -20.05 -4.41
CA VAL A 71 4.71 -21.36 -4.03
C VAL A 71 3.41 -21.59 -4.78
N VAL A 72 3.38 -22.52 -5.72
CA VAL A 72 2.15 -22.86 -6.45
C VAL A 72 1.35 -23.89 -5.65
N THR A 73 0.13 -23.53 -5.22
CA THR A 73 -0.77 -24.39 -4.44
C THR A 73 -2.23 -24.08 -4.79
N ALA A 74 -3.08 -25.10 -4.87
CA ALA A 74 -4.45 -24.96 -5.40
C ALA A 74 -5.37 -24.05 -4.57
N ASN A 75 -5.13 -23.94 -3.25
CA ASN A 75 -5.92 -23.11 -2.35
C ASN A 75 -4.98 -22.40 -1.37
N PRO A 76 -4.34 -21.29 -1.79
CA PRO A 76 -3.43 -20.56 -0.94
C PRO A 76 -4.22 -19.79 0.14
N GLU A 77 -3.76 -19.84 1.39
CA GLU A 77 -4.42 -19.18 2.52
C GLU A 77 -3.39 -18.42 3.37
N PRO A 78 -3.74 -17.22 3.89
CA PRO A 78 -2.92 -16.55 4.90
C PRO A 78 -2.78 -17.42 6.15
N LYS A 79 -1.69 -17.23 6.90
CA LYS A 79 -1.42 -17.97 8.14
C LYS A 79 -1.45 -17.05 9.36
N ASP A 80 -0.36 -16.35 9.64
CA ASP A 80 -0.29 -15.40 10.75
C ASP A 80 -0.54 -13.96 10.28
N ALA A 81 -0.93 -13.09 11.22
CA ALA A 81 -1.30 -11.71 10.93
C ALA A 81 -0.09 -10.88 10.47
N ILE A 82 -0.24 -10.24 9.32
CA ILE A 82 0.76 -9.39 8.69
C ILE A 82 0.07 -8.23 7.98
N ILE A 83 0.70 -7.07 8.00
CA ILE A 83 0.27 -5.88 7.28
C ILE A 83 1.14 -5.77 6.02
N LEU A 84 0.50 -5.65 4.87
CA LEU A 84 1.15 -5.30 3.62
C LEU A 84 1.10 -3.77 3.43
N ASN A 85 2.23 -3.11 3.56
CA ASN A 85 2.33 -1.64 3.45
C ASN A 85 2.42 -1.18 2.00
N SER A 86 3.21 -1.89 1.19
CA SER A 86 3.33 -1.63 -0.24
C SER A 86 3.86 -2.84 -1.00
N ALA A 87 3.66 -2.83 -2.31
CA ALA A 87 4.14 -3.84 -3.24
C ALA A 87 4.59 -3.17 -4.54
N ARG A 88 5.73 -3.59 -5.07
CA ARG A 88 6.28 -3.08 -6.34
C ARG A 88 7.09 -4.14 -7.07
N VAL A 89 7.21 -4.00 -8.38
CA VAL A 89 8.02 -4.90 -9.21
C VAL A 89 9.33 -4.23 -9.60
N GLU A 90 10.44 -4.96 -9.44
CA GLU A 90 11.80 -4.58 -9.83
C GLU A 90 12.40 -5.72 -10.66
N GLY A 91 12.47 -5.57 -11.99
CA GLY A 91 13.16 -6.54 -12.85
C GLY A 91 12.65 -7.98 -12.75
N GLY A 92 11.33 -8.18 -12.68
CA GLY A 92 10.71 -9.51 -12.52
C GLY A 92 10.68 -10.01 -11.07
N ILE A 93 11.11 -9.19 -10.11
CA ILE A 93 11.02 -9.49 -8.68
C ILE A 93 9.93 -8.63 -8.05
N LEU A 94 8.95 -9.25 -7.40
CA LEU A 94 8.02 -8.55 -6.52
C LEU A 94 8.70 -8.28 -5.18
N VAL A 95 8.84 -7.02 -4.84
CA VAL A 95 9.33 -6.57 -3.54
C VAL A 95 8.14 -6.07 -2.73
N LEU A 96 7.93 -6.68 -1.58
CA LEU A 96 6.92 -6.25 -0.63
C LEU A 96 7.57 -5.46 0.49
N ASP A 97 6.76 -4.62 1.13
CA ASP A 97 7.07 -3.97 2.39
C ASP A 97 5.99 -4.38 3.39
N VAL A 98 6.39 -5.07 4.44
CA VAL A 98 5.48 -5.71 5.37
C VAL A 98 5.77 -5.31 6.80
N THR A 99 4.74 -5.39 7.64
CA THR A 99 4.86 -5.15 9.08
C THR A 99 4.11 -6.21 9.87
N HIS A 100 4.73 -6.74 10.92
CA HIS A 100 4.12 -7.76 11.78
C HIS A 100 4.62 -7.63 13.23
N GLY A 101 3.90 -8.26 14.16
CA GLY A 101 4.34 -8.39 15.55
C GLY A 101 5.37 -9.51 15.75
N GLY A 102 6.19 -9.42 16.80
CA GLY A 102 7.14 -10.48 17.18
C GLY A 102 8.46 -9.91 17.72
N GLY A 103 9.58 -10.51 17.34
CA GLY A 103 10.95 -10.05 17.62
C GLY A 103 11.86 -11.02 18.35
N CYS A 104 11.36 -12.18 18.76
CA CYS A 104 12.08 -13.18 19.53
C CYS A 104 12.27 -14.50 18.79
N ALA A 105 11.48 -14.77 17.76
CA ALA A 105 11.67 -15.90 16.86
C ALA A 105 11.95 -15.41 15.44
N GLU A 106 12.51 -16.31 14.62
CA GLU A 106 12.60 -16.07 13.18
C GLU A 106 11.19 -16.12 12.57
N HIS A 107 10.93 -15.23 11.61
CA HIS A 107 9.68 -15.20 10.85
C HIS A 107 9.96 -15.59 9.40
N THR A 108 9.06 -16.37 8.80
CA THR A 108 9.17 -16.74 7.38
C THR A 108 8.07 -16.11 6.56
N TYR A 109 8.38 -15.89 5.28
CA TYR A 109 7.48 -15.29 4.31
C TYR A 109 7.49 -16.14 3.04
N SER A 110 6.31 -16.56 2.59
CA SER A 110 6.14 -17.12 1.26
C SER A 110 5.04 -16.40 0.50
N LEU A 111 5.13 -16.45 -0.83
CA LEU A 111 4.12 -15.87 -1.71
C LEU A 111 3.48 -17.01 -2.49
N ALA A 112 2.24 -17.30 -2.16
CA ALA A 112 1.51 -18.42 -2.71
C ALA A 112 0.57 -17.97 -3.85
N TRP A 113 0.38 -18.85 -4.83
CA TRP A 113 -0.47 -18.62 -6.00
C TRP A 113 -1.15 -19.91 -6.45
N ASP A 114 -2.38 -19.80 -6.97
CA ASP A 114 -3.17 -20.93 -7.49
C ASP A 114 -2.69 -21.47 -8.86
N GLY A 115 -1.74 -20.79 -9.50
CA GLY A 115 -1.23 -21.14 -10.83
C GLY A 115 -2.17 -20.76 -11.99
N ALA A 116 -3.27 -20.06 -11.70
CA ALA A 116 -4.23 -19.61 -12.68
C ALA A 116 -4.09 -18.10 -12.96
N LEU A 117 -4.24 -17.75 -14.24
CA LEU A 117 -4.45 -16.37 -14.67
C LEU A 117 -5.93 -16.19 -14.96
N GLN A 118 -6.57 -15.30 -14.21
CA GLN A 118 -7.99 -15.00 -14.33
C GLN A 118 -8.21 -13.82 -15.28
N PRO A 119 -9.33 -13.75 -16.01
CA PRO A 119 -9.64 -12.57 -16.81
C PRO A 119 -9.87 -11.34 -15.91
N GLY A 120 -9.11 -10.26 -16.14
CA GLY A 120 -9.37 -8.97 -15.50
C GLY A 120 -10.50 -8.19 -16.18
N ALA A 121 -11.05 -7.19 -15.48
CA ALA A 121 -12.16 -6.38 -15.96
C ALA A 121 -11.83 -5.57 -17.23
N ASP A 122 -10.56 -5.20 -17.40
CA ASP A 122 -10.01 -4.49 -18.57
C ASP A 122 -9.43 -5.44 -19.63
N GLY A 123 -9.54 -6.76 -19.42
CA GLY A 123 -8.94 -7.80 -20.25
C GLY A 123 -7.49 -8.13 -19.91
N THR A 124 -6.85 -7.41 -18.98
CA THR A 124 -5.51 -7.76 -18.48
C THR A 124 -5.62 -8.99 -17.57
N PRO A 125 -4.86 -10.08 -17.80
CA PRO A 125 -4.90 -11.24 -16.92
C PRO A 125 -4.48 -10.89 -15.49
N VAL A 126 -5.10 -11.56 -14.51
CA VAL A 126 -4.87 -11.34 -13.08
C VAL A 126 -4.31 -12.60 -12.44
N ALA A 127 -3.21 -12.46 -11.68
CA ALA A 127 -2.71 -13.50 -10.78
C ALA A 127 -3.09 -13.13 -9.34
N ASN A 128 -3.87 -13.97 -8.66
CA ASN A 128 -4.26 -13.75 -7.26
C ASN A 128 -3.21 -14.34 -6.32
N LEU A 129 -2.46 -13.48 -5.64
CA LEU A 129 -1.35 -13.85 -4.79
C LEU A 129 -1.74 -13.74 -3.32
N VAL A 130 -1.23 -14.66 -2.51
CA VAL A 130 -1.45 -14.69 -1.07
C VAL A 130 -0.10 -14.63 -0.37
N LEU A 131 0.09 -13.58 0.42
CA LEU A 131 1.23 -13.48 1.33
C LEU A 131 0.98 -14.39 2.54
N VAL A 132 1.87 -15.36 2.74
CA VAL A 132 1.82 -16.28 3.88
C VAL A 132 2.95 -15.92 4.83
N HIS A 133 2.58 -15.56 6.05
CA HIS A 133 3.49 -15.24 7.16
C HIS A 133 3.43 -16.34 8.22
N ASP A 134 4.59 -16.80 8.67
CA ASP A 134 4.71 -17.69 9.84
C ASP A 134 5.58 -17.01 10.88
N GLY A 135 4.96 -16.60 11.99
CA GLY A 135 5.65 -16.02 13.13
C GLY A 135 6.10 -17.04 14.16
N ASN A 136 6.00 -18.35 13.89
CA ASN A 136 6.54 -19.40 14.76
C ASN A 136 6.07 -19.31 16.22
N ARG A 137 4.83 -18.86 16.44
CA ARG A 137 4.23 -18.61 17.76
C ARG A 137 5.00 -17.56 18.60
N ASP A 138 5.65 -16.60 17.96
CA ASP A 138 6.29 -15.48 18.63
C ASP A 138 5.27 -14.61 19.37
N ARG A 139 5.49 -14.39 20.66
CA ARG A 139 4.62 -13.60 21.54
C ARG A 139 5.24 -12.26 21.92
N CYS A 140 6.41 -11.95 21.40
CA CYS A 140 7.07 -10.69 21.67
C CYS A 140 6.28 -9.51 21.06
N LYS A 141 6.37 -8.37 21.74
CA LYS A 141 5.57 -7.17 21.45
C LYS A 141 6.41 -6.11 20.74
N ALA A 142 7.31 -6.51 19.84
CA ALA A 142 7.93 -5.59 18.90
C ALA A 142 7.11 -5.53 17.61
N LEU A 143 7.17 -4.38 16.94
CA LEU A 143 6.63 -4.20 15.61
C LEU A 143 7.80 -4.20 14.64
N LEU A 144 7.87 -5.22 13.79
CA LEU A 144 8.98 -5.42 12.86
C LEU A 144 8.57 -5.06 11.44
N ARG A 145 9.51 -4.48 10.69
CA ARG A 145 9.37 -4.21 9.25
C ARG A 145 10.33 -5.11 8.46
N ALA A 146 9.86 -5.67 7.37
CA ALA A 146 10.65 -6.54 6.50
C ALA A 146 10.32 -6.29 5.02
N HIS A 147 11.23 -6.73 4.15
CA HIS A 147 11.10 -6.57 2.70
C HIS A 147 11.28 -7.91 1.97
N PRO A 148 10.32 -8.84 2.05
CA PRO A 148 10.42 -10.12 1.35
C PRO A 148 10.33 -9.92 -0.17
N ARG A 149 11.10 -10.72 -0.91
CA ARG A 149 11.32 -10.58 -2.35
C ARG A 149 10.98 -11.89 -3.05
N PHE A 150 10.21 -11.80 -4.13
CA PHE A 150 9.71 -12.98 -4.83
C PHE A 150 9.94 -12.92 -6.34
N ASP A 151 10.51 -13.97 -6.89
CA ASP A 151 10.69 -14.16 -8.34
C ASP A 151 9.34 -14.39 -9.03
N LEU A 152 9.02 -13.62 -10.06
CA LEU A 152 7.74 -13.67 -10.79
C LEU A 152 7.78 -14.52 -12.07
N SER A 153 8.86 -15.25 -12.33
CA SER A 153 9.04 -16.01 -13.57
C SER A 153 7.96 -17.09 -13.77
N ALA A 154 7.44 -17.68 -12.70
CA ALA A 154 6.33 -18.64 -12.80
C ALA A 154 5.08 -18.02 -13.45
N ILE A 155 4.82 -16.73 -13.20
CA ILE A 155 3.68 -16.00 -13.76
C ILE A 155 3.91 -15.71 -15.25
N SER A 156 5.09 -15.20 -15.61
CA SER A 156 5.40 -14.91 -17.02
C SER A 156 5.47 -16.18 -17.87
N GLN A 157 5.99 -17.28 -17.33
CA GLN A 157 5.96 -18.60 -17.97
C GLN A 157 4.52 -19.08 -18.18
N ARG A 158 3.65 -18.96 -17.18
CA ARG A 158 2.24 -19.35 -17.30
C ARG A 158 1.51 -18.53 -18.35
N PHE A 159 1.74 -17.22 -18.38
CA PHE A 159 1.21 -16.33 -19.40
C PHE A 159 1.65 -16.76 -20.79
N GLY A 160 2.94 -17.04 -20.98
CA GLY A 160 3.47 -17.47 -22.27
C GLY A 160 2.90 -18.82 -22.71
N ALA A 161 2.74 -19.76 -21.79
CA ALA A 161 2.11 -21.05 -22.08
C ALA A 161 0.63 -20.91 -22.51
N GLN A 162 -0.10 -19.92 -22.01
CA GLN A 162 -1.51 -19.67 -22.38
C GLN A 162 -1.68 -18.84 -23.67
N SER A 163 -0.78 -17.88 -23.90
CA SER A 163 -0.92 -16.89 -24.96
C SER A 163 -0.03 -17.14 -26.19
N GLY A 164 0.99 -17.99 -26.06
CA GLY A 164 2.04 -18.17 -27.07
C GLY A 164 3.01 -17.00 -27.20
N LYS A 165 2.98 -16.03 -26.26
CA LYS A 165 3.81 -14.82 -26.27
C LYS A 165 4.93 -14.90 -25.22
N THR A 166 6.04 -14.21 -25.47
CA THR A 166 7.15 -14.12 -24.51
C THR A 166 7.15 -12.84 -23.68
N SER A 167 6.28 -11.88 -24.02
CA SER A 167 6.10 -10.63 -23.30
C SER A 167 4.63 -10.29 -23.12
N GLY A 168 4.32 -9.50 -22.11
CA GLY A 168 2.96 -9.11 -21.79
C GLY A 168 2.83 -8.40 -20.45
N THR A 169 1.57 -8.31 -20.01
CA THR A 169 1.21 -7.69 -18.75
C THR A 169 0.32 -8.63 -17.96
N VAL A 170 0.61 -8.77 -16.67
CA VAL A 170 -0.27 -9.41 -15.69
C VAL A 170 -0.47 -8.46 -14.52
N ASN A 171 -1.71 -8.32 -14.06
CA ASN A 171 -2.02 -7.63 -12.81
C ASN A 171 -1.84 -8.60 -11.64
N LEU A 172 -0.99 -8.26 -10.69
CA LEU A 172 -0.76 -9.03 -9.47
C LEU A 172 -1.71 -8.51 -8.40
N ALA A 173 -2.72 -9.32 -8.05
CA ALA A 173 -3.67 -8.99 -7.00
C ALA A 173 -3.18 -9.51 -5.66
N LEU A 174 -3.13 -8.64 -4.66
CA LEU A 174 -2.83 -8.93 -3.26
C LEU A 174 -3.98 -8.40 -2.41
N ALA A 175 -4.29 -9.06 -1.30
CA ALA A 175 -5.35 -8.62 -0.39
C ALA A 175 -5.11 -7.17 0.07
N ASP A 176 -6.20 -6.39 0.10
CA ASP A 176 -6.23 -5.01 0.58
C ASP A 176 -5.29 -4.03 -0.15
N GLN A 177 -4.86 -4.36 -1.37
CA GLN A 177 -4.02 -3.50 -2.21
C GLN A 177 -4.66 -3.26 -3.57
N ALA A 178 -4.30 -2.15 -4.21
CA ALA A 178 -4.50 -2.02 -5.65
C ALA A 178 -3.63 -3.05 -6.38
N PRO A 179 -4.09 -3.65 -7.50
CA PRO A 179 -3.28 -4.58 -8.27
C PRO A 179 -1.97 -3.95 -8.73
N VAL A 180 -0.87 -4.67 -8.59
CA VAL A 180 0.45 -4.24 -9.06
C VAL A 180 0.64 -4.71 -10.49
N ARG A 181 0.96 -3.81 -11.40
CA ARG A 181 1.22 -4.15 -12.80
C ARG A 181 2.59 -4.81 -12.94
N TYR A 182 2.62 -5.98 -13.57
CA TYR A 182 3.85 -6.69 -13.93
C TYR A 182 3.96 -6.78 -15.46
N ASP A 183 4.89 -6.00 -16.02
CA ASP A 183 5.28 -6.05 -17.41
C ASP A 183 6.59 -6.85 -17.56
N PHE A 184 6.67 -7.72 -18.56
CA PHE A 184 7.82 -8.56 -18.89
C PHE A 184 7.91 -8.83 -20.39
#